data_AF-A0A194XK05-F1
#
_entry.id   AF-A0A194XK05-F1
#
_cell.length_a   1.000
_cell.length_b   1.000
_cell.length_c   1.000
_cell.angle_alpha   90.00
_cell.angle_beta   90.00
_cell.angle_gamma   90.00
#
_symmetry.space_group_name_H-M   'P 1'
#
loop_
_entity.id
_entity.type
_entity.pdbx_description
1 polymer ?
#
loop_
_entity_poly.entity_id
_entity_poly.type
_entity_poly.pdbx_seq_one_letter_code
_entity_poly.pdbx_strand_id
1 'polypeptide(L)'
;MSSLHIFSDVLALSIAAFSALCVQAHLTKRFTPTFSKNLEEKLPQHNKAVFWWLGISDNALRYVFVSLNILVSVSLALADLRTTGLKVSMGLLFIGFYSDMKLGESPIPHLILCSVVGAAIVAR
;
A
#
# COMPACT_ATOMS: atom_id res chain seq x y z
N MET A 1 -3.00 2.92 28.26
CA MET A 1 -2.74 3.36 26.87
C MET A 1 -3.01 4.86 26.79
N SER A 2 -2.08 5.64 26.24
CA SER A 2 -2.34 7.06 25.96
C SER A 2 -3.34 7.19 24.80
N SER A 3 -4.02 8.33 24.69
CA SER A 3 -4.90 8.62 23.56
C SER A 3 -4.16 8.57 22.21
N LEU A 4 -2.84 8.85 22.21
CA LEU A 4 -1.98 8.74 21.03
C LEU A 4 -1.82 7.30 20.56
N HIS A 5 -1.58 6.34 21.48
CA HIS A 5 -1.50 4.93 21.11
C HIS A 5 -2.82 4.40 20.54
N ILE A 6 -3.97 4.82 21.10
CA ILE A 6 -5.29 4.46 20.55
C ILE A 6 -5.43 4.98 19.12
N PHE A 7 -5.03 6.23 18.89
CA PHE A 7 -5.07 6.84 17.56
C PHE A 7 -4.15 6.11 16.56
N SER A 8 -2.91 5.81 16.95
CA SER A 8 -1.97 5.00 16.14
C SER A 8 -2.58 3.65 15.76
N ASP A 9 -3.23 2.98 16.71
CA ASP A 9 -3.85 1.67 16.48
C ASP A 9 -5.04 1.76 15.52
N VAL A 10 -5.88 2.78 15.65
CA VAL A 10 -6.99 3.03 14.71
C VAL A 10 -6.47 3.29 13.30
N LEU A 11 -5.43 4.12 13.15
CA LEU A 11 -4.82 4.37 11.84
C LEU A 11 -4.20 3.11 11.27
N ALA A 12 -3.44 2.34 12.06
CA ALA A 12 -2.82 1.10 11.63
C ALA A 12 -3.84 0.06 11.16
N LEU A 13 -4.96 -0.10 11.89
CA LEU A 13 -6.05 -1.00 11.47
C LEU A 13 -6.76 -0.50 10.21
N SER A 14 -6.88 0.81 10.03
CA SER A 14 -7.43 1.39 8.80
C SER A 14 -6.52 1.13 7.59
N ILE A 15 -5.20 1.25 7.77
CA ILE A 15 -4.21 0.91 6.74
C ILE A 15 -4.24 -0.59 6.46
N ALA A 16 -4.38 -1.44 7.48
CA ALA A 16 -4.50 -2.89 7.31
C ALA A 16 -5.73 -3.25 6.46
N ALA A 17 -6.88 -2.64 6.76
CA ALA A 17 -8.11 -2.81 5.98
C ALA A 17 -7.93 -2.33 4.53
N PHE A 18 -7.28 -1.19 4.32
CA PHE A 18 -6.95 -0.70 2.98
C PHE A 18 -6.04 -1.67 2.21
N SER A 19 -4.98 -2.19 2.84
CA SER A 19 -4.11 -3.21 2.22
C SER A 19 -4.87 -4.49 1.88
N ALA A 20 -5.81 -4.93 2.73
CA ALA A 20 -6.67 -6.08 2.43
C ALA A 20 -7.60 -5.80 1.22
N LEU A 21 -8.12 -4.59 1.08
CA LEU A 21 -8.87 -4.17 -0.11
C LEU A 21 -7.98 -4.14 -1.36
N CYS A 22 -6.72 -3.71 -1.26
CA CYS A 22 -5.76 -3.80 -2.37
C CYS A 22 -5.50 -5.25 -2.80
N VAL A 23 -5.32 -6.18 -1.87
CA VAL A 23 -5.22 -7.62 -2.17
C VAL A 23 -6.45 -8.10 -2.92
N GLN A 24 -7.63 -7.80 -2.39
CA GLN A 24 -8.88 -8.16 -3.00
C GLN A 24 -9.00 -7.59 -4.41
N ALA A 25 -8.70 -6.30 -4.60
CA ALA A 25 -8.81 -5.61 -5.88
C ALA A 25 -7.81 -6.14 -6.92
N HIS A 26 -6.63 -6.55 -6.48
CA HIS A 26 -5.70 -7.25 -7.35
C HIS A 26 -6.21 -8.63 -7.74
N LEU A 27 -6.92 -9.38 -6.89
CA LEU A 27 -7.31 -10.76 -7.18
C LEU A 27 -8.69 -10.90 -7.85
N THR A 28 -9.62 -9.98 -7.58
CA THR A 28 -11.00 -10.06 -8.06
C THR A 28 -11.65 -8.68 -8.18
N LYS A 29 -12.68 -8.57 -9.02
CA LYS A 29 -13.48 -7.36 -9.23
C LYS A 29 -14.70 -7.26 -8.32
N ARG A 30 -14.91 -8.24 -7.42
CA ARG A 30 -16.18 -8.45 -6.70
C ARG A 30 -16.61 -7.26 -5.82
N PHE A 31 -15.71 -6.71 -5.01
CA PHE A 31 -16.07 -5.65 -4.05
C PHE A 31 -15.67 -4.26 -4.52
N THR A 32 -14.62 -4.15 -5.33
CA THR A 32 -14.06 -2.88 -5.79
C THR A 32 -13.81 -2.88 -7.30
N PRO A 33 -14.85 -3.06 -8.15
CA PRO A 33 -14.68 -3.27 -9.60
C PRO A 33 -13.97 -2.11 -10.29
N THR A 34 -14.30 -0.86 -9.93
CA THR A 34 -13.66 0.34 -10.48
C THR A 34 -12.18 0.42 -10.10
N PHE A 35 -11.86 0.15 -8.83
CA PHE A 35 -10.48 0.17 -8.36
C PHE A 35 -9.65 -0.96 -8.96
N SER A 36 -10.22 -2.17 -9.05
CA SER A 36 -9.60 -3.32 -9.70
C SER A 36 -9.32 -3.05 -11.18
N LYS A 37 -10.27 -2.46 -11.92
CA LYS A 37 -10.05 -2.02 -13.31
C LYS A 37 -8.92 -1.00 -13.41
N ASN A 38 -8.89 0.00 -12.52
CA ASN A 38 -7.81 0.99 -12.51
C ASN A 38 -6.44 0.35 -12.25
N LEU A 39 -6.35 -0.60 -11.31
CA LEU A 39 -5.12 -1.34 -11.05
C LEU A 39 -4.67 -2.16 -12.26
N GLU A 40 -5.59 -2.83 -12.96
CA GLU A 40 -5.27 -3.59 -14.18
C GLU A 40 -4.73 -2.69 -15.30
N GLU A 41 -5.31 -1.51 -15.50
CA GLU A 41 -4.89 -0.56 -16.53
C GLU A 41 -3.55 0.14 -16.20
N LYS A 42 -3.29 0.36 -14.91
CA LYS A 42 -2.10 1.09 -14.44
C LYS A 42 -0.90 0.19 -14.19
N LEU A 43 -1.10 -1.08 -13.86
CA LEU A 43 0.00 -1.99 -13.53
C LEU A 43 1.10 -2.06 -14.61
N PRO A 44 0.82 -2.14 -15.92
CA PRO A 44 1.87 -2.14 -16.94
C PRO A 44 2.67 -0.83 -16.98
N GLN A 45 2.01 0.30 -16.69
CA GLN A 45 2.65 1.62 -16.64
C GLN A 45 3.60 1.71 -15.44
N HIS A 46 3.14 1.29 -14.26
CA HIS A 46 3.98 1.24 -13.05
C HIS A 46 5.14 0.24 -13.20
N ASN A 47 4.91 -0.93 -13.82
CA ASN A 47 5.96 -1.90 -14.09
C ASN A 47 7.07 -1.29 -14.95
N LYS A 48 6.70 -0.66 -16.08
CA LYS A 48 7.65 0.03 -16.95
C LYS A 48 8.32 1.23 -16.27
N ALA A 49 7.64 1.93 -15.37
CA ALA A 49 8.22 3.06 -14.65
C ALA A 49 9.26 2.61 -13.61
N VAL A 50 8.93 1.63 -12.76
CA VAL A 50 9.73 1.32 -11.57
C VAL A 50 10.61 0.09 -11.76
N PHE A 51 10.10 -0.93 -12.44
CA PHE A 51 10.67 -2.27 -12.45
C PHE A 51 11.12 -2.75 -13.85
N TRP A 52 11.18 -1.85 -14.84
CA TRP A 52 11.59 -2.19 -16.21
C TRP A 52 12.93 -2.94 -16.29
N TRP A 53 13.86 -2.60 -15.39
CA TRP A 53 15.20 -3.18 -15.32
C TRP A 53 15.24 -4.59 -14.73
N LEU A 54 14.17 -5.02 -14.03
CA LEU A 54 14.07 -6.36 -13.45
C LEU A 54 13.54 -7.41 -14.43
N GLY A 55 12.97 -6.99 -15.58
CA GLY A 55 12.37 -7.93 -16.54
C GLY A 55 11.19 -8.73 -15.99
N ILE A 56 10.53 -8.25 -14.93
CA ILE A 56 9.40 -8.92 -14.29
C ILE A 56 8.14 -8.71 -15.14
N SER A 57 7.37 -9.79 -15.36
CA SER A 57 6.09 -9.69 -16.06
C SER A 57 5.03 -9.01 -15.19
N ASP A 58 4.06 -8.34 -15.81
CA ASP A 58 2.96 -7.67 -15.08
C ASP A 58 2.24 -8.64 -14.14
N ASN A 59 2.04 -9.89 -14.56
CA ASN A 59 1.40 -10.91 -13.72
C ASN A 59 2.26 -11.27 -12.50
N ALA A 60 3.58 -11.40 -12.64
CA ALA A 60 4.47 -11.62 -11.51
C ALA A 60 4.46 -10.42 -10.56
N LEU A 61 4.50 -9.19 -11.09
CA LEU A 61 4.44 -7.97 -10.29
C LEU A 61 3.12 -7.86 -9.50
N ARG A 62 1.98 -8.25 -10.11
CA ARG A 62 0.69 -8.36 -9.42
C ARG A 62 0.79 -9.25 -8.17
N TYR A 63 1.37 -10.45 -8.29
CA TYR A 63 1.54 -11.36 -7.16
C TYR A 63 2.53 -10.85 -6.11
N VAL A 64 3.55 -10.10 -6.52
CA VAL A 64 4.44 -9.38 -5.60
C VAL A 64 3.64 -8.36 -4.78
N PHE A 65 2.83 -7.51 -5.42
CA PHE A 65 2.02 -6.53 -4.70
C PHE A 65 0.96 -7.16 -3.80
N VAL A 66 0.32 -8.24 -4.24
CA VAL A 66 -0.57 -9.04 -3.38
C VAL A 66 0.16 -9.53 -2.15
N SER A 67 1.34 -10.14 -2.32
CA SER A 67 2.11 -10.71 -1.20
C SER A 67 2.55 -9.62 -0.22
N LEU A 68 3.02 -8.47 -0.72
CA LEU A 68 3.43 -7.34 0.11
C LEU A 68 2.24 -6.74 0.88
N ASN A 69 1.07 -6.61 0.26
CA ASN A 69 -0.13 -6.11 0.96
C ASN A 69 -0.67 -7.12 1.99
N ILE A 70 -0.58 -8.44 1.74
CA ILE A 70 -0.89 -9.45 2.76
C ILE A 70 0.07 -9.30 3.96
N LEU A 71 1.37 -9.23 3.70
CA LEU A 71 2.39 -9.07 4.74
C LEU A 71 2.12 -7.82 5.58
N VAL A 72 1.85 -6.69 4.93
CA VAL A 72 1.51 -5.42 5.61
C VAL A 72 0.24 -5.57 6.44
N SER A 73 -0.84 -6.08 5.84
CA SER A 73 -2.13 -6.26 6.53
C SER A 73 -1.98 -7.12 7.78
N VAL A 74 -1.26 -8.23 7.70
CA VAL A 74 -1.01 -9.13 8.85
C VAL A 74 -0.12 -8.43 9.88
N SER A 75 0.95 -7.79 9.45
CA SER A 75 1.89 -7.10 10.35
C SER A 75 1.24 -5.95 11.11
N LEU A 76 0.28 -5.24 10.49
CA LEU A 76 -0.45 -4.15 11.13
C LEU A 76 -1.55 -4.64 12.08
N ALA A 77 -2.16 -5.80 11.78
CA ALA A 77 -3.14 -6.43 12.65
C ALA A 77 -2.51 -6.94 13.97
N LEU A 78 -1.29 -7.47 13.90
CA LEU A 78 -0.56 -7.98 15.05
C LEU A 78 0.15 -6.85 15.83
N ALA A 79 -0.21 -6.65 17.10
CA ALA A 79 0.29 -5.54 17.91
C ALA A 79 1.83 -5.47 17.99
N ASP A 80 2.49 -6.63 18.10
CA ASP A 80 3.95 -6.75 18.22
C ASP A 80 4.70 -6.41 16.91
N LEU A 81 4.06 -6.60 15.76
CA LEU A 81 4.65 -6.34 14.44
C LEU A 81 4.26 -5.00 13.84
N ARG A 82 3.30 -4.29 14.45
CA ARG A 82 2.69 -3.09 13.89
C ARG A 82 3.69 -1.99 13.56
N THR A 83 4.69 -1.75 14.41
CA THR A 83 5.75 -0.76 14.12
C THR A 83 6.52 -1.11 12.84
N THR A 84 6.85 -2.38 12.66
CA THR A 84 7.50 -2.88 11.44
C THR A 84 6.56 -2.78 10.24
N GLY A 85 5.29 -3.18 10.40
CA GLY A 85 4.26 -3.06 9.37
C GLY A 85 4.06 -1.63 8.89
N LEU A 86 4.06 -0.65 9.80
CA LEU A 86 3.98 0.78 9.46
C LEU A 86 5.20 1.26 8.68
N LYS A 87 6.42 0.85 9.09
CA LYS A 87 7.66 1.20 8.37
C LYS A 87 7.69 0.60 6.96
N VAL A 88 7.29 -0.66 6.82
CA VAL A 88 7.18 -1.33 5.51
C VAL A 88 6.13 -0.63 4.64
N SER A 89 4.97 -0.30 5.22
CA SER A 89 3.92 0.46 4.52
C SER A 89 4.44 1.79 4.00
N MET A 90 5.17 2.54 4.83
CA MET A 90 5.80 3.79 4.43
C MET A 90 6.76 3.60 3.26
N GLY A 91 7.63 2.57 3.31
CA GLY A 91 8.53 2.24 2.21
C GLY A 91 7.80 1.94 0.90
N LEU A 92 6.71 1.16 0.94
CA LEU A 92 5.90 0.86 -0.23
C LEU A 92 5.19 2.10 -0.79
N LEU A 93 4.68 2.97 0.08
CA LEU A 93 4.04 4.22 -0.35
C LEU A 93 5.05 5.17 -1.00
N PHE A 94 6.31 5.21 -0.55
CA PHE A 94 7.35 5.97 -1.24
C PHE A 94 7.66 5.43 -2.63
N ILE A 95 7.62 4.10 -2.82
CA ILE A 95 7.76 3.49 -4.15
C ILE A 95 6.59 3.92 -5.05
N GLY A 96 5.36 3.90 -4.53
CA GLY A 96 4.17 4.37 -5.23
C GLY A 96 4.24 5.85 -5.60
N PHE A 97 4.60 6.70 -4.64
CA PHE A 97 4.83 8.14 -4.83
C PHE A 97 5.88 8.42 -5.91
N TYR A 98 7.02 7.70 -5.87
CA TYR A 98 8.05 7.80 -6.90
C TYR A 98 7.51 7.41 -8.27
N SER A 99 6.68 6.36 -8.34
CA SER A 99 6.07 5.93 -9.58
C SER A 99 5.11 6.98 -10.15
N ASP A 100 4.28 7.60 -9.32
CA ASP A 100 3.34 8.64 -9.76
C ASP A 100 4.10 9.81 -10.37
N MET A 101 5.14 10.30 -9.69
CA MET A 101 5.99 11.38 -10.20
C MET A 101 6.62 11.02 -11.54
N LYS A 102 7.09 9.78 -11.70
CA LYS A 102 7.71 9.32 -12.95
C LYS A 102 6.72 9.19 -14.10
N LEU A 103 5.46 8.89 -13.81
CA LEU A 103 4.37 8.77 -14.77
C LEU A 103 3.67 10.11 -15.05
N GLY A 104 4.00 11.19 -14.31
CA GLY A 104 3.30 12.47 -14.39
C GLY A 104 1.87 12.40 -13.83
N GLU A 105 1.59 11.42 -12.96
CA GLU A 105 0.31 11.27 -12.27
C GLU A 105 0.25 12.15 -11.02
N SER A 106 -0.96 12.36 -10.50
CA SER A 106 -1.14 13.13 -9.26
C SER A 106 -0.54 12.35 -8.09
N PRO A 107 0.48 12.87 -7.38
CA PRO A 107 1.08 12.19 -6.24
C PRO A 107 0.26 12.34 -4.95
N ILE A 108 -0.87 13.04 -5.01
CA ILE A 108 -1.71 13.39 -3.86
C ILE A 108 -2.19 12.15 -3.09
N PRO A 109 -2.67 11.06 -3.74
CA PRO A 109 -3.13 9.87 -3.02
C PRO A 109 -2.01 9.25 -2.16
N HIS A 110 -0.82 9.08 -2.73
CA HIS A 110 0.33 8.56 -1.98
C HIS A 110 0.82 9.54 -0.91
N LEU A 111 0.78 10.85 -1.15
CA LEU A 111 1.13 11.85 -0.14
C LEU A 111 0.19 11.77 1.07
N ILE A 112 -1.12 11.69 0.85
CA ILE A 112 -2.12 11.54 1.92
C ILE A 112 -1.87 10.24 2.71
N LEU A 113 -1.66 9.11 2.01
CA LEU A 113 -1.38 7.84 2.66
C LEU A 113 -0.06 7.89 3.46
N CYS A 114 0.99 8.51 2.92
CA CYS A 114 2.24 8.75 3.64
C CYS A 114 2.00 9.58 4.91
N SER A 115 1.19 10.64 4.85
CA SER A 115 0.85 11.44 6.03
C SER A 115 0.08 10.63 7.08
N VAL A 116 -0.87 9.77 6.66
CA VAL A 116 -1.61 8.88 7.56
C VAL A 116 -0.68 7.87 8.24
N VAL A 117 0.19 7.20 7.48
CA VAL A 117 1.17 6.26 8.04
C VAL A 117 2.17 6.99 8.94
N GLY A 118 2.63 8.18 8.54
CA GLY A 118 3.53 9.00 9.34
C GLY A 118 2.92 9.42 10.68
N ALA A 119 1.66 9.85 10.67
CA ALA A 119 0.93 10.16 11.90
C ALA A 119 0.78 8.92 12.79
N ALA A 120 0.50 7.74 12.21
CA ALA A 120 0.42 6.49 12.94
C ALA A 120 1.75 6.09 13.58
N ILE A 121 2.88 6.34 12.90
CA ILE A 121 4.23 6.10 13.43
C ILE A 121 4.55 7.05 14.58
N VAL A 122 4.27 8.34 14.44
CA VAL A 122 4.59 9.37 15.46
C VAL A 122 3.74 9.21 16.72
N ALA A 123 2.50 8.74 16.57
CA ALA A 123 1.59 8.52 17.70
C ALA A 123 1.84 7.20 18.45
N ARG A 124 2.79 6.37 18.00
CA ARG A 124 3.12 5.06 18.59
C ARG A 124 4.28 5.16 19.58
#